data_AF-A0A2S1LI60-F1
#
_entry.id   AF-A0A2S1LI60-F1
#
_cell.length_a   1.000
_cell.length_b   1.000
_cell.length_c   1.000
_cell.angle_alpha   90.00
_cell.angle_beta   90.00
_cell.angle_gamma   90.00
#
_symmetry.space_group_name_H-M   'P 1'
#
loop_
_entity.id
_entity.type
_entity.pdbx_description
1 polymer ?
#
loop_
_entity_poly.entity_id
_entity_poly.type
_entity_poly.pdbx_seq_one_letter_code
_entity_poly.pdbx_strand_id
1 'polypeptide(L)'
;MNLLKKTSLSVIALSFAVLGCKSPEKEETFVQKAEKAHQKEAFNNQEALQFDIKLEFGGAERMNGTMTLLTNSSKGMIELKNGSKIIYDKDKVFYSPDVPSEKSVRFDAYTWAYFFMFPYKMSDGGTIWSPYDNKATNKEQFETQKLNFESGTGDAPDDWYVVYTNKETHLVEQLAYIVTLKSKKEDAEKEPHGIKYKNFVPVDGVPFATEWEFCSWNEKDEFGQTIGKASLSNIKFITVTESTFTPGTDFKSI
;
A
#
# COMPACT_ATOMS: atom_id res chain seq x y z
N MET A 1 -82.32 39.26 -21.03
CA MET A 1 -81.25 40.12 -21.58
C MET A 1 -80.18 40.22 -20.49
N ASN A 2 -78.99 39.63 -20.53
CA ASN A 2 -78.19 39.00 -21.58
C ASN A 2 -77.42 37.81 -21.00
N LEU A 3 -77.34 36.73 -21.80
CA LEU A 3 -76.39 35.65 -21.64
C LEU A 3 -74.96 36.16 -21.89
N LEU A 4 -74.01 35.83 -21.03
CA LEU A 4 -72.61 35.74 -21.39
C LEU A 4 -72.10 34.33 -21.10
N LYS A 5 -71.98 33.54 -22.17
CA LYS A 5 -71.20 32.29 -22.21
C LYS A 5 -69.73 32.65 -22.02
N LYS A 6 -69.08 32.10 -21.00
CA LYS A 6 -67.61 32.02 -20.93
C LYS A 6 -67.20 30.59 -21.24
N THR A 7 -66.53 30.44 -22.37
CA THR A 7 -65.91 29.22 -22.87
C THR A 7 -64.79 28.78 -21.93
N SER A 8 -64.87 27.53 -21.46
CA SER A 8 -63.80 26.89 -20.69
C SER A 8 -62.73 26.39 -21.65
N LEU A 9 -61.50 26.91 -21.53
CA LEU A 9 -60.34 26.46 -22.30
C LEU A 9 -59.61 25.41 -21.44
N SER A 10 -59.79 24.14 -21.77
CA SER A 10 -59.10 23.04 -21.09
C SER A 10 -57.66 22.96 -21.60
N VAL A 11 -56.69 23.40 -20.79
CA VAL A 11 -55.27 23.22 -21.06
C VAL A 11 -54.87 21.83 -20.55
N ILE A 12 -54.70 20.89 -21.47
CA ILE A 12 -54.14 19.57 -21.16
C ILE A 12 -52.62 19.77 -21.01
N ALA A 13 -52.15 19.84 -19.77
CA ALA A 13 -50.72 19.80 -19.45
C ALA A 13 -50.21 18.37 -19.69
N LEU A 14 -49.49 18.17 -20.79
CA LEU A 14 -48.82 16.92 -21.10
C LEU A 14 -47.55 16.84 -20.24
N SER A 15 -47.66 16.21 -19.07
CA SER A 15 -46.54 15.92 -18.18
C SER A 15 -45.65 14.87 -18.82
N PHE A 16 -44.55 15.30 -19.45
CA PHE A 16 -43.43 14.43 -19.80
C PHE A 16 -42.74 13.97 -18.51
N ALA A 17 -43.07 12.75 -18.08
CA ALA A 17 -42.27 12.06 -17.08
C ALA A 17 -40.92 11.72 -17.72
N VAL A 18 -39.89 12.52 -17.40
CA VAL A 18 -38.50 12.18 -17.71
C VAL A 18 -38.14 11.02 -16.79
N LEU A 19 -38.37 9.79 -17.27
CA LEU A 19 -37.77 8.59 -16.71
C LEU A 19 -36.27 8.69 -16.98
N GLY A 20 -35.56 9.34 -16.06
CA GLY A 20 -34.10 9.32 -16.04
C GLY A 20 -33.65 7.88 -15.87
N CYS A 21 -33.20 7.25 -16.95
CA CYS A 21 -32.38 6.05 -16.87
C CYS A 21 -31.14 6.43 -16.06
N LYS A 22 -31.14 6.13 -14.75
CA LYS A 22 -29.89 5.99 -14.00
C LYS A 22 -29.19 4.79 -14.64
N SER A 23 -28.19 5.05 -15.48
CA SER A 23 -27.24 4.01 -15.88
C SER A 23 -26.76 3.31 -14.62
N PRO A 24 -26.73 1.96 -14.57
CA PRO A 24 -26.23 1.25 -13.40
C PRO A 24 -24.80 1.71 -13.15
N GLU A 25 -24.57 2.30 -11.98
CA GLU A 25 -23.26 2.71 -11.53
C GLU A 25 -22.38 1.45 -11.52
N LYS A 26 -21.28 1.49 -12.28
CA LYS A 26 -20.38 0.34 -12.39
C LYS A 26 -19.81 0.07 -11.00
N GLU A 27 -20.02 -1.13 -10.48
CA GLU A 27 -19.49 -1.52 -9.18
C GLU A 27 -17.96 -1.38 -9.15
N GLU A 28 -17.45 -0.71 -8.12
CA GLU A 28 -16.01 -0.54 -7.89
C GLU A 28 -15.35 -1.90 -7.67
N THR A 29 -14.20 -2.14 -8.30
CA THR A 29 -13.41 -3.36 -8.06
C THR A 29 -12.80 -3.36 -6.67
N PHE A 30 -12.37 -4.54 -6.20
CA PHE A 30 -11.62 -4.70 -4.94
C PHE A 30 -10.46 -3.68 -4.81
N VAL A 31 -9.66 -3.55 -5.87
CA VAL A 31 -8.53 -2.62 -5.90
C VAL A 31 -9.00 -1.17 -5.81
N GLN A 32 -10.04 -0.79 -6.56
CA GLN A 32 -10.57 0.57 -6.55
C GLN A 32 -11.09 0.97 -5.17
N LYS A 33 -11.82 0.07 -4.49
CA LYS A 33 -12.30 0.31 -3.12
C LYS A 33 -11.14 0.53 -2.15
N ALA A 34 -10.12 -0.33 -2.20
CA ALA A 34 -8.97 -0.24 -1.31
C ALA A 34 -8.15 1.05 -1.54
N GLU A 35 -7.82 1.36 -2.79
CA GLU A 35 -7.04 2.56 -3.14
C GLU A 35 -7.78 3.86 -2.78
N LYS A 36 -9.10 3.87 -2.95
CA LYS A 36 -9.96 5.00 -2.55
C LYS A 36 -10.01 5.16 -1.03
N ALA A 37 -10.16 4.07 -0.28
CA ALA A 37 -10.14 4.10 1.18
C ALA A 37 -8.81 4.63 1.73
N HIS A 38 -7.70 4.26 1.09
CA HIS A 38 -6.37 4.76 1.40
C HIS A 38 -6.08 6.17 0.86
N GLN A 39 -7.03 6.84 0.19
CA GLN A 39 -6.84 8.19 -0.36
C GLN A 39 -5.67 8.27 -1.36
N LYS A 40 -5.51 7.26 -2.22
CA LYS A 40 -4.40 7.17 -3.19
C LYS A 40 -4.21 8.43 -4.03
N GLU A 41 -5.29 9.07 -4.48
CA GLU A 41 -5.19 10.31 -5.27
C GLU A 41 -4.55 11.44 -4.44
N ALA A 42 -4.99 11.63 -3.20
CA ALA A 42 -4.41 12.64 -2.31
C ALA A 42 -2.94 12.32 -2.00
N PHE A 43 -2.60 11.04 -1.78
CA PHE A 43 -1.22 10.60 -1.58
C PHE A 43 -0.34 10.88 -2.81
N ASN A 44 -0.80 10.52 -4.00
CA ASN A 44 -0.04 10.71 -5.25
C ASN A 44 0.11 12.17 -5.68
N ASN A 45 -0.73 13.07 -5.16
CA ASN A 45 -0.62 14.51 -5.40
C ASN A 45 0.44 15.19 -4.51
N GLN A 46 1.00 14.47 -3.53
CA GLN A 46 2.12 14.96 -2.72
C GLN A 46 3.45 14.59 -3.37
N GLU A 47 4.48 15.41 -3.19
CA GLU A 47 5.80 15.14 -3.78
C GLU A 47 6.51 13.98 -3.08
N ALA A 48 6.65 14.09 -1.76
CA ALA A 48 7.34 13.12 -0.93
C ALA A 48 6.69 12.99 0.44
N LEU A 49 7.05 11.92 1.13
CA LEU A 49 6.70 11.64 2.51
C LEU A 49 7.96 11.33 3.30
N GLN A 50 7.98 11.76 4.56
CA GLN A 50 8.99 11.36 5.54
C GLN A 50 8.33 10.75 6.78
N PHE A 51 8.95 9.72 7.34
CA PHE A 51 8.53 9.12 8.62
C PHE A 51 9.71 8.44 9.30
N ASP A 52 9.64 8.33 10.62
CA ASP A 52 10.57 7.51 11.40
C ASP A 52 10.03 6.09 11.52
N ILE A 53 10.92 5.11 11.40
CA ILE A 53 10.62 3.68 11.54
C ILE A 53 11.54 3.06 12.57
N LYS A 54 10.94 2.30 13.49
CA LYS A 54 11.65 1.34 14.36
C LYS A 54 11.12 -0.05 14.07
N LEU A 55 12.02 -0.95 13.68
CA LEU A 55 11.72 -2.30 13.25
C LEU A 55 12.45 -3.30 14.14
N GLU A 56 11.74 -4.31 14.61
CA GLU A 56 12.26 -5.36 15.49
C GLU A 56 11.86 -6.75 14.97
N PHE A 57 12.77 -7.71 15.03
CA PHE A 57 12.50 -9.12 14.74
C PHE A 57 13.15 -9.99 15.81
N GLY A 58 12.45 -11.03 16.28
CA GLY A 58 12.97 -11.94 17.32
C GLY A 58 13.37 -11.25 18.63
N GLY A 59 12.79 -10.07 18.92
CA GLY A 59 13.13 -9.26 20.10
C GLY A 59 14.39 -8.39 19.97
N ALA A 60 15.00 -8.31 18.78
CA ALA A 60 16.15 -7.47 18.50
C ALA A 60 15.82 -6.36 17.49
N GLU A 61 16.42 -5.18 17.67
CA GLU A 61 16.33 -4.08 16.72
C GLU A 61 16.96 -4.48 15.37
N ARG A 62 16.17 -4.38 14.29
CA ARG A 62 16.57 -4.68 12.92
C ARG A 62 16.86 -3.41 12.11
N MET A 63 16.12 -2.34 12.41
CA MET A 63 16.29 -1.02 11.80
C MET A 63 15.71 0.05 12.72
N ASN A 64 16.40 1.18 12.79
CA ASN A 64 15.93 2.38 13.45
C ASN A 64 16.46 3.58 12.67
N GLY A 65 15.56 4.38 12.11
CA GLY A 65 15.94 5.46 11.22
C GLY A 65 14.75 6.22 10.64
N THR A 66 15.05 7.14 9.74
CA THR A 66 14.08 7.98 9.04
C THR A 66 14.04 7.58 7.58
N MET A 67 12.84 7.30 7.06
CA MET A 67 12.61 7.06 5.64
C MET A 67 12.08 8.32 4.98
N THR A 68 12.60 8.64 3.80
CA THR A 68 12.09 9.70 2.92
C THR A 68 11.82 9.09 1.54
N LEU A 69 10.58 9.15 1.07
CA LEU A 69 10.12 8.46 -0.13
C LEU A 69 9.44 9.45 -1.07
N LEU A 70 9.72 9.39 -2.37
CA LEU A 70 8.82 9.99 -3.37
C LEU A 70 7.53 9.17 -3.42
N THR A 71 6.39 9.84 -3.51
CA THR A 71 5.06 9.18 -3.54
C THR A 71 4.84 8.33 -4.78
N ASN A 72 5.54 8.64 -5.88
CA ASN A 72 5.60 7.81 -7.08
C ASN A 72 6.53 6.59 -6.96
N SER A 73 7.12 6.34 -5.77
CA SER A 73 8.03 5.24 -5.44
C SER A 73 9.33 5.18 -6.24
N SER A 74 9.66 6.18 -7.06
CA SER A 74 10.84 6.14 -7.94
C SER A 74 12.16 6.35 -7.20
N LYS A 75 12.14 7.04 -6.05
CA LYS A 75 13.32 7.26 -5.20
C LYS A 75 12.96 7.16 -3.74
N GLY A 76 13.93 6.75 -2.94
CA GLY A 76 13.80 6.74 -1.50
C GLY A 76 15.15 6.75 -0.81
N MET A 77 15.15 7.18 0.45
CA MET A 77 16.31 7.20 1.33
C MET A 77 15.91 6.66 2.69
N ILE A 78 16.80 5.88 3.29
CA ILE A 78 16.78 5.48 4.69
C ILE A 78 18.01 6.10 5.33
N GLU A 79 17.83 6.98 6.30
CA GLU A 79 18.90 7.46 7.18
C GLU A 79 18.82 6.71 8.50
N LEU A 80 19.79 5.83 8.76
CA LEU A 80 19.85 5.02 9.97
C LEU A 80 20.30 5.87 11.17
N LYS A 81 20.01 5.41 12.38
CA LYS A 81 20.36 6.10 13.63
C LYS A 81 21.85 6.42 13.79
N ASN A 82 22.74 5.64 13.17
CA ASN A 82 24.19 5.91 13.16
C ASN A 82 24.62 6.97 12.14
N GLY A 83 23.70 7.53 11.35
CA GLY A 83 23.94 8.50 10.29
C GLY A 83 24.22 7.89 8.91
N SER A 84 24.43 6.57 8.83
CA SER A 84 24.62 5.88 7.55
C SER A 84 23.33 5.89 6.73
N LYS A 85 23.46 5.95 5.40
CA LYS A 85 22.33 6.10 4.48
C LYS A 85 22.27 4.97 3.47
N ILE A 86 21.05 4.60 3.09
CA ILE A 86 20.73 3.76 1.93
C ILE A 86 19.80 4.57 1.04
N ILE A 87 20.15 4.76 -0.22
CA ILE A 87 19.36 5.51 -1.21
C ILE A 87 19.07 4.58 -2.37
N TYR A 88 17.82 4.54 -2.83
CA TYR A 88 17.50 3.94 -4.12
C TYR A 88 17.02 5.01 -5.11
N ASP A 89 17.41 4.83 -6.36
CA ASP A 89 16.90 5.57 -7.52
C ASP A 89 16.53 4.53 -8.58
N LYS A 90 15.22 4.26 -8.67
CA LYS A 90 14.61 3.19 -9.47
C LYS A 90 15.20 1.82 -9.10
N ASP A 91 16.08 1.28 -9.93
CA ASP A 91 16.69 -0.04 -9.81
C ASP A 91 18.08 -0.01 -9.17
N LYS A 92 18.67 1.18 -9.00
CA LYS A 92 20.02 1.37 -8.44
C LYS A 92 19.96 1.67 -6.95
N VAL A 93 20.83 1.02 -6.18
CA VAL A 93 20.97 1.28 -4.74
C VAL A 93 22.36 1.82 -4.44
N PHE A 94 22.42 2.89 -3.66
CA PHE A 94 23.64 3.51 -3.15
C PHE A 94 23.62 3.50 -1.63
N TYR A 95 24.78 3.36 -0.99
CA TYR A 95 24.83 3.29 0.46
C TYR A 95 26.16 3.73 1.06
N SER A 96 26.12 4.23 2.29
CA SER A 96 27.30 4.65 3.04
C SER A 96 28.21 3.44 3.37
N PRO A 97 29.55 3.60 3.40
CA PRO A 97 30.48 2.49 3.70
C PRO A 97 30.30 1.85 5.08
N ASP A 98 29.66 2.56 6.02
CA ASP A 98 29.47 2.19 7.42
C ASP A 98 28.06 1.66 7.74
N VAL A 99 27.30 1.25 6.73
CA VAL A 99 26.03 0.54 6.95
C VAL A 99 26.26 -0.73 7.79
N PRO A 100 25.34 -1.10 8.70
CA PRO A 100 25.53 -2.25 9.58
C PRO A 100 25.68 -3.59 8.85
N SER A 101 25.12 -3.73 7.64
CA SER A 101 25.18 -4.96 6.86
C SER A 101 24.99 -4.69 5.37
N GLU A 102 26.06 -4.81 4.58
CA GLU A 102 25.98 -4.69 3.12
C GLU A 102 25.05 -5.74 2.49
N LYS A 103 24.98 -6.94 3.10
CA LYS A 103 24.12 -8.04 2.64
C LYS A 103 22.62 -7.72 2.73
N SER A 104 22.22 -6.77 3.58
CA SER A 104 20.82 -6.39 3.71
C SER A 104 20.45 -5.16 2.90
N VAL A 105 21.42 -4.40 2.35
CA VAL A 105 21.18 -3.09 1.72
C VAL A 105 20.11 -3.15 0.64
N ARG A 106 20.21 -4.05 -0.34
CA ARG A 106 19.22 -4.13 -1.44
C ARG A 106 17.82 -4.47 -0.94
N PHE A 107 17.74 -5.39 0.03
CA PHE A 107 16.48 -5.75 0.66
C PHE A 107 15.89 -4.57 1.44
N ASP A 108 16.71 -3.91 2.26
CA ASP A 108 16.30 -2.78 3.09
C ASP A 108 15.85 -1.58 2.25
N ALA A 109 16.51 -1.34 1.12
CA ALA A 109 16.17 -0.25 0.21
C ALA A 109 14.72 -0.33 -0.29
N TYR A 110 14.22 -1.54 -0.59
CA TYR A 110 12.92 -1.70 -1.26
C TYR A 110 11.83 -2.26 -0.36
N THR A 111 12.11 -3.21 0.53
CA THR A 111 11.07 -4.00 1.22
C THR A 111 10.22 -3.14 2.16
N TRP A 112 10.84 -2.30 2.99
CA TRP A 112 10.09 -1.50 3.97
C TRP A 112 9.28 -0.39 3.30
N ALA A 113 9.84 0.23 2.26
CA ALA A 113 9.14 1.19 1.43
C ALA A 113 7.96 0.54 0.70
N TYR A 114 8.12 -0.70 0.21
CA TYR A 114 7.06 -1.43 -0.45
C TYR A 114 5.90 -1.76 0.51
N PHE A 115 6.18 -2.25 1.73
CA PHE A 115 5.12 -2.48 2.71
C PHE A 115 4.41 -1.19 3.11
N PHE A 116 5.15 -0.09 3.31
CA PHE A 116 4.54 1.21 3.56
C PHE A 116 3.62 1.66 2.42
N MET A 117 4.11 1.54 1.19
CA MET A 117 3.43 2.06 0.00
C MET A 117 2.44 1.08 -0.63
N PHE A 118 2.29 -0.13 -0.08
CA PHE A 118 1.50 -1.21 -0.67
C PHE A 118 0.10 -0.76 -1.13
N PRO A 119 -0.70 -0.06 -0.30
CA PRO A 119 -2.05 0.33 -0.68
C PRO A 119 -2.11 1.28 -1.89
N TYR A 120 -1.03 1.97 -2.20
CA TYR A 120 -0.94 2.93 -3.31
C TYR A 120 -0.42 2.31 -4.61
N LYS A 121 0.08 1.07 -4.55
CA LYS A 121 0.71 0.35 -5.67
C LYS A 121 -0.13 -0.82 -6.19
N MET A 122 -1.34 -1.01 -5.66
CA MET A 122 -2.21 -2.16 -5.98
C MET A 122 -2.65 -2.19 -7.44
N SER A 123 -2.74 -1.03 -8.10
CA SER A 123 -3.03 -0.90 -9.53
C SER A 123 -1.80 -0.63 -10.41
N ASP A 124 -0.58 -0.81 -9.90
CA ASP A 124 0.63 -0.58 -10.71
C ASP A 124 0.67 -1.55 -11.90
N GLY A 125 1.33 -1.14 -12.99
CA GLY A 125 1.50 -1.98 -14.17
C GLY A 125 2.18 -3.32 -13.82
N GLY A 126 1.70 -4.40 -14.42
CA GLY A 126 2.18 -5.76 -14.13
C GLY A 126 1.50 -6.45 -12.94
N THR A 127 0.56 -5.81 -12.24
CA THR A 127 -0.23 -6.47 -11.18
C THR A 127 -1.32 -7.38 -11.77
N ILE A 128 -1.44 -8.59 -11.22
CA ILE A 128 -2.43 -9.60 -11.63
C ILE A 128 -3.25 -10.01 -10.40
N TRP A 129 -4.53 -9.66 -10.42
CA TRP A 129 -5.47 -9.94 -9.32
C TRP A 129 -6.36 -11.13 -9.61
N SER A 130 -6.53 -12.02 -8.63
CA SER A 130 -7.44 -13.15 -8.71
C SER A 130 -8.22 -13.36 -7.39
N PRO A 131 -9.40 -14.00 -7.45
CA PRO A 131 -10.13 -14.37 -6.24
C PRO A 131 -9.29 -15.26 -5.32
N TYR A 132 -9.42 -15.05 -4.02
CA TYR A 132 -8.82 -15.90 -3.00
C TYR A 132 -9.92 -16.36 -2.03
N ASP A 133 -10.05 -17.68 -1.85
CA ASP A 133 -11.00 -18.28 -0.91
C ASP A 133 -10.45 -18.19 0.51
N ASN A 134 -10.85 -17.14 1.23
CA ASN A 134 -10.44 -16.94 2.61
C ASN A 134 -11.11 -17.96 3.55
N LYS A 135 -10.31 -18.86 4.10
CA LYS A 135 -10.74 -19.91 5.04
C LYS A 135 -10.55 -19.52 6.51
N ALA A 136 -10.13 -18.28 6.78
CA ALA A 136 -10.01 -17.72 8.12
C ALA A 136 -11.25 -17.90 8.98
N THR A 137 -11.02 -17.89 10.29
CA THR A 137 -12.05 -17.55 11.26
C THR A 137 -12.54 -16.10 11.14
N ASN A 138 -11.71 -15.18 10.63
CA ASN A 138 -12.02 -13.76 10.45
C ASN A 138 -12.63 -13.41 9.08
N LYS A 139 -12.97 -14.39 8.24
CA LYS A 139 -13.45 -14.19 6.86
C LYS A 139 -14.66 -13.26 6.73
N GLU A 140 -15.43 -13.14 7.81
CA GLU A 140 -16.57 -12.23 7.85
C GLU A 140 -16.14 -10.75 7.91
N GLN A 141 -14.94 -10.46 8.43
CA GLN A 141 -14.39 -9.11 8.58
C GLN A 141 -13.66 -8.61 7.33
N PHE A 142 -13.17 -9.51 6.47
CA PHE A 142 -12.27 -9.16 5.37
C PHE A 142 -12.78 -9.58 3.99
N GLU A 143 -12.67 -8.67 3.02
CA GLU A 143 -12.63 -9.00 1.60
C GLU A 143 -11.19 -9.37 1.22
N THR A 144 -11.01 -10.43 0.42
CA THR A 144 -9.69 -10.98 0.10
C THR A 144 -9.48 -11.25 -1.39
N GLN A 145 -8.30 -10.88 -1.89
CA GLN A 145 -7.83 -11.28 -3.22
C GLN A 145 -6.34 -11.62 -3.20
N LYS A 146 -5.92 -12.43 -4.17
CA LYS A 146 -4.51 -12.76 -4.38
C LYS A 146 -3.94 -11.86 -5.47
N LEU A 147 -2.77 -11.31 -5.20
CA LEU A 147 -1.95 -10.53 -6.12
C LEU A 147 -0.73 -11.36 -6.52
N ASN A 148 -0.48 -11.45 -7.82
CA ASN A 148 0.76 -11.92 -8.42
C ASN A 148 1.25 -10.86 -9.42
N PHE A 149 2.41 -11.08 -10.03
CA PHE A 149 2.98 -10.13 -10.98
C PHE A 149 3.29 -10.76 -12.34
N GLU A 150 3.23 -9.94 -13.40
CA GLU A 150 3.77 -10.29 -14.70
C GLU A 150 5.30 -10.42 -14.62
N SER A 151 5.87 -11.28 -15.46
CA SER A 151 7.33 -11.43 -15.55
C SER A 151 8.00 -10.09 -15.89
N GLY A 152 9.08 -9.76 -15.17
CA GLY A 152 9.80 -8.50 -15.32
C GLY A 152 9.22 -7.33 -14.51
N THR A 153 8.17 -7.56 -13.70
CA THR A 153 7.63 -6.55 -12.79
C THR A 153 8.46 -6.46 -11.51
N GLY A 154 9.15 -5.34 -11.32
CA GLY A 154 9.94 -5.09 -10.11
C GLY A 154 11.15 -6.04 -9.95
N ASP A 155 11.74 -6.05 -8.76
CA ASP A 155 12.96 -6.82 -8.44
C ASP A 155 12.67 -8.30 -8.12
N ALA A 156 11.41 -8.64 -7.81
CA ALA A 156 10.98 -9.97 -7.37
C ALA A 156 9.58 -10.33 -7.92
N PRO A 157 9.42 -10.52 -9.25
CA PRO A 157 8.12 -10.80 -9.87
C PRO A 157 7.51 -12.15 -9.45
N ASP A 158 8.30 -13.03 -8.82
CA ASP A 158 7.84 -14.32 -8.32
C ASP A 158 7.15 -14.24 -6.94
N ASP A 159 7.19 -13.08 -6.29
CA ASP A 159 6.43 -12.80 -5.07
C ASP A 159 4.92 -12.91 -5.33
N TRP A 160 4.18 -13.23 -4.27
CA TRP A 160 2.73 -13.10 -4.26
C TRP A 160 2.26 -12.52 -2.94
N TYR A 161 1.07 -11.92 -2.97
CA TYR A 161 0.39 -11.40 -1.80
C TYR A 161 -1.04 -11.93 -1.73
N VAL A 162 -1.53 -12.25 -0.54
CA VAL A 162 -2.98 -12.31 -0.26
C VAL A 162 -3.34 -11.08 0.53
N VAL A 163 -4.25 -10.27 0.01
CA VAL A 163 -4.57 -8.95 0.54
C VAL A 163 -5.91 -9.01 1.25
N TYR A 164 -5.93 -8.56 2.50
CA TYR A 164 -7.11 -8.54 3.35
C TYR A 164 -7.53 -7.09 3.60
N THR A 165 -8.66 -6.71 3.04
CA THR A 165 -9.26 -5.38 3.25
C THR A 165 -10.46 -5.49 4.17
N ASN A 166 -10.56 -4.61 5.15
CA ASN A 166 -11.70 -4.57 6.05
C ASN A 166 -12.99 -4.30 5.24
N LYS A 167 -14.06 -5.08 5.44
CA LYS A 167 -15.28 -4.93 4.63
C LYS A 167 -16.04 -3.62 4.85
N GLU A 168 -15.87 -3.00 6.01
CA GLU A 168 -16.56 -1.76 6.36
C GLU A 168 -15.75 -0.53 5.92
N THR A 169 -14.44 -0.54 6.15
CA THR A 169 -13.57 0.62 5.88
C THR A 169 -12.85 0.54 4.54
N HIS A 170 -12.77 -0.65 3.94
CA HIS A 170 -11.96 -1.00 2.77
C HIS A 170 -10.45 -0.75 2.93
N LEU A 171 -9.98 -0.43 4.14
CA LEU A 171 -8.55 -0.32 4.41
C LEU A 171 -7.90 -1.71 4.32
N VAL A 172 -6.80 -1.80 3.57
CA VAL A 172 -5.83 -2.89 3.67
C VAL A 172 -5.31 -2.97 5.11
N GLU A 173 -5.71 -4.00 5.85
CA GLU A 173 -5.30 -4.22 7.23
C GLU A 173 -4.32 -5.39 7.37
N GLN A 174 -4.31 -6.33 6.42
CA GLN A 174 -3.40 -7.48 6.49
C GLN A 174 -2.94 -7.89 5.10
N LEU A 175 -1.69 -8.39 5.02
CA LEU A 175 -1.16 -9.09 3.85
C LEU A 175 -0.56 -10.41 4.31
N ALA A 176 -0.82 -11.49 3.59
CA ALA A 176 0.07 -12.64 3.55
C ALA A 176 0.99 -12.50 2.35
N TYR A 177 2.24 -12.95 2.46
CA TYR A 177 3.22 -12.79 1.39
C TYR A 177 4.35 -13.82 1.47
N ILE A 178 5.03 -13.98 0.34
CA ILE A 178 6.37 -14.57 0.25
C ILE A 178 7.36 -13.50 -0.23
N VAL A 179 8.65 -13.71 0.06
CA VAL A 179 9.71 -12.88 -0.52
C VAL A 179 10.73 -13.77 -1.21
N THR A 180 10.95 -13.52 -2.50
CA THR A 180 11.79 -14.34 -3.39
C THR A 180 13.13 -13.67 -3.74
N LEU A 181 13.37 -12.44 -3.28
CA LEU A 181 14.64 -11.73 -3.55
C LEU A 181 15.90 -12.50 -3.11
N LYS A 182 15.78 -13.37 -2.10
CA LYS A 182 16.90 -14.14 -1.54
C LYS A 182 16.78 -15.65 -1.74
N SER A 183 15.72 -16.12 -2.37
CA SER A 183 15.38 -17.54 -2.43
C SER A 183 14.51 -17.86 -3.65
N LYS A 184 14.55 -19.12 -4.09
CA LYS A 184 13.60 -19.56 -5.11
C LYS A 184 12.20 -19.55 -4.54
N LYS A 185 11.21 -19.37 -5.42
CA LYS A 185 9.79 -19.35 -5.06
C LYS A 185 9.38 -20.56 -4.23
N GLU A 186 9.81 -21.77 -4.63
CA GLU A 186 9.46 -23.01 -3.94
C GLU A 186 10.00 -23.08 -2.50
N ASP A 187 11.10 -22.38 -2.22
CA ASP A 187 11.64 -22.27 -0.87
C ASP A 187 10.93 -21.20 -0.06
N ALA A 188 10.61 -20.06 -0.67
CA ALA A 188 9.85 -18.99 -0.02
C ALA A 188 8.42 -19.43 0.34
N GLU A 189 7.79 -20.28 -0.48
CA GLU A 189 6.44 -20.82 -0.23
C GLU A 189 6.38 -21.83 0.92
N LYS A 190 7.52 -22.31 1.43
CA LYS A 190 7.55 -23.18 2.62
C LYS A 190 7.28 -22.41 3.91
N GLU A 191 7.60 -21.11 3.93
CA GLU A 191 7.47 -20.26 5.11
C GLU A 191 6.90 -18.87 4.74
N PRO A 192 5.64 -18.80 4.26
CA PRO A 192 5.00 -17.52 4.03
C PRO A 192 4.81 -16.75 5.35
N HIS A 193 4.78 -15.44 5.22
CA HIS A 193 4.65 -14.52 6.35
C HIS A 193 3.41 -13.65 6.20
N GLY A 194 3.04 -13.01 7.30
CA GLY A 194 1.96 -12.06 7.35
C GLY A 194 2.42 -10.73 7.93
N ILE A 195 1.84 -9.63 7.44
CA ILE A 195 1.92 -8.31 8.06
C ILE A 195 0.52 -7.84 8.40
N LYS A 196 0.32 -7.34 9.62
CA LYS A 196 -0.91 -6.69 10.07
C LYS A 196 -0.63 -5.20 10.27
N TYR A 197 -1.42 -4.35 9.63
CA TYR A 197 -1.40 -2.90 9.75
C TYR A 197 -2.41 -2.46 10.80
N LYS A 198 -1.96 -1.70 11.80
CA LYS A 198 -2.75 -1.28 12.95
C LYS A 198 -2.58 0.20 13.23
N ASN A 199 -3.50 0.72 14.04
CA ASN A 199 -3.50 2.08 14.54
C ASN A 199 -3.36 3.11 13.41
N PHE A 200 -4.37 3.11 12.51
CA PHE A 200 -4.44 4.05 11.41
C PHE A 200 -4.68 5.46 11.93
N VAL A 201 -3.80 6.39 11.54
CA VAL A 201 -3.93 7.82 11.85
C VAL A 201 -4.00 8.62 10.55
N PRO A 202 -4.85 9.65 10.47
CA PRO A 202 -4.88 10.53 9.32
C PRO A 202 -3.70 11.53 9.38
N VAL A 203 -3.00 11.69 8.25
CA VAL A 203 -2.04 12.78 8.01
C VAL A 203 -2.49 13.48 6.75
N ASP A 204 -2.89 14.75 6.88
CA ASP A 204 -3.49 15.55 5.79
C ASP A 204 -4.64 14.81 5.05
N GLY A 205 -5.43 14.05 5.83
CA GLY A 205 -6.57 13.26 5.32
C GLY A 205 -6.23 11.87 4.81
N VAL A 206 -4.94 11.52 4.64
CA VAL A 206 -4.50 10.20 4.18
C VAL A 206 -4.29 9.27 5.39
N PRO A 207 -4.91 8.08 5.44
CA PRO A 207 -4.76 7.16 6.56
C PRO A 207 -3.45 6.37 6.47
N PHE A 208 -2.67 6.37 7.56
CA PHE A 208 -1.43 5.60 7.66
C PHE A 208 -1.44 4.70 8.90
N ALA A 209 -1.09 3.43 8.71
CA ALA A 209 -0.86 2.52 9.83
C ALA A 209 0.45 2.87 10.54
N THR A 210 0.37 3.11 11.84
CA THR A 210 1.53 3.45 12.68
C THR A 210 2.15 2.25 13.37
N GLU A 211 1.48 1.10 13.35
CA GLU A 211 1.97 -0.13 13.94
C GLU A 211 1.85 -1.29 12.96
N TRP A 212 2.93 -2.02 12.77
CA TRP A 212 2.96 -3.23 11.96
C TRP A 212 3.31 -4.44 12.84
N GLU A 213 2.61 -5.55 12.64
CA GLU A 213 2.97 -6.84 13.23
C GLU A 213 3.28 -7.85 12.14
N PHE A 214 4.52 -8.34 12.15
CA PHE A 214 4.95 -9.45 11.30
C PHE A 214 4.69 -10.77 12.01
N CYS A 215 4.08 -11.73 11.32
CA CYS A 215 3.74 -13.04 11.89
C CYS A 215 4.00 -14.17 10.90
N SER A 216 4.12 -15.39 11.41
CA SER A 216 4.05 -16.58 10.56
C SER A 216 2.69 -16.62 9.86
N TRP A 217 2.64 -17.05 8.60
CA TRP A 217 1.39 -17.28 7.90
C TRP A 217 1.28 -18.71 7.37
N ASN A 218 0.09 -19.31 7.35
CA ASN A 218 -0.18 -20.51 6.55
C ASN A 218 -1.66 -20.56 6.10
N GLU A 219 -1.99 -21.32 5.06
CA GLU A 219 -3.36 -21.34 4.50
C GLU A 219 -4.46 -21.88 5.44
N LYS A 220 -4.11 -22.56 6.53
CA LYS A 220 -5.05 -23.22 7.46
C LYS A 220 -5.31 -22.40 8.73
N ASP A 221 -4.23 -21.95 9.36
CA ASP A 221 -4.23 -21.22 10.63
C ASP A 221 -4.05 -19.71 10.41
N GLU A 222 -3.76 -19.29 9.17
CA GLU A 222 -3.49 -17.93 8.73
C GLU A 222 -2.40 -17.26 9.55
N PHE A 223 -2.73 -16.18 10.26
CA PHE A 223 -1.77 -15.35 10.98
C PHE A 223 -1.50 -15.91 12.37
N GLY A 224 -0.39 -16.63 12.49
CA GLY A 224 0.10 -17.23 13.72
C GLY A 224 0.92 -16.28 14.59
N GLN A 225 2.03 -16.79 15.12
CA GLN A 225 2.88 -16.11 16.08
C GLN A 225 3.50 -14.84 15.49
N THR A 226 3.51 -13.75 16.27
CA THR A 226 4.28 -12.53 15.95
C THR A 226 5.78 -12.82 16.00
N ILE A 227 6.46 -12.58 14.89
CA ILE A 227 7.91 -12.74 14.71
C ILE A 227 8.65 -11.40 14.66
N GLY A 228 7.93 -10.31 14.40
CA GLY A 228 8.50 -8.97 14.34
C GLY A 228 7.43 -7.88 14.47
N LYS A 229 7.89 -6.65 14.67
CA LYS A 229 7.05 -5.47 14.81
C LYS A 229 7.71 -4.25 14.17
N ALA A 230 6.92 -3.34 13.63
CA ALA A 230 7.38 -1.99 13.32
C ALA A 230 6.49 -0.94 13.99
N SER A 231 7.08 0.17 14.41
CA SER A 231 6.38 1.37 14.82
C SER A 231 6.82 2.54 13.95
N LEU A 232 5.85 3.29 13.44
CA LEU A 232 6.06 4.44 12.59
C LEU A 232 5.61 5.70 13.33
N SER A 233 6.37 6.78 13.19
CA SER A 233 6.08 8.04 13.83
C SER A 233 6.54 9.22 12.97
N ASN A 234 6.13 10.44 13.34
CA ASN A 234 6.51 11.67 12.64
C ASN A 234 6.21 11.65 11.14
N ILE A 235 5.13 10.96 10.75
CA ILE A 235 4.67 10.85 9.36
C ILE A 235 4.22 12.24 8.89
N LYS A 236 4.81 12.73 7.81
CA LYS A 236 4.50 14.04 7.22
C LYS A 236 4.79 14.06 5.72
N PHE A 237 3.96 14.76 4.96
CA PHE A 237 4.30 15.11 3.59
C PHE A 237 5.33 16.24 3.57
N ILE A 238 6.27 16.16 2.63
CA ILE A 238 7.35 17.15 2.48
C ILE A 238 7.61 17.42 1.00
N THR A 239 8.25 18.57 0.74
CA THR A 239 8.92 18.83 -0.54
C THR A 239 10.37 18.41 -0.45
N VAL A 240 10.96 17.98 -1.57
CA VAL A 240 12.36 17.55 -1.63
C VAL A 240 13.15 18.32 -2.69
N THR A 241 14.45 18.39 -2.52
CA THR A 241 15.37 18.90 -3.55
C THR A 241 16.07 17.74 -4.26
N GLU A 242 16.65 17.99 -5.43
CA GLU A 242 17.45 16.97 -6.14
C GLU A 242 18.59 16.39 -5.29
N SER A 243 19.15 17.22 -4.38
CA SER A 243 20.19 16.80 -3.44
C SER A 243 19.73 15.79 -2.39
N THR A 244 18.41 15.66 -2.14
CA THR A 244 17.85 14.74 -1.13
C THR A 244 18.23 13.29 -1.39
N PHE A 245 18.26 12.90 -2.66
CA PHE A 245 18.60 11.54 -3.11
C PHE A 245 19.96 11.47 -3.81
N THR A 246 20.82 12.47 -3.60
CA THR A 246 22.18 12.45 -4.17
C THR A 246 23.11 11.64 -3.26
N PRO A 247 23.72 10.54 -3.75
CA PRO A 247 24.67 9.77 -2.97
C PRO A 247 25.91 10.59 -2.59
N GLY A 248 26.48 10.28 -1.42
CA GLY A 248 27.79 10.82 -1.05
C GLY A 248 28.89 10.34 -1.98
N THR A 249 29.99 11.08 -2.08
CA THR A 249 31.12 10.74 -2.97
C THR A 249 31.81 9.43 -2.60
N ASP A 250 31.67 8.99 -1.36
CA ASP A 250 32.21 7.75 -0.80
C ASP A 250 31.21 6.59 -0.80
N PHE A 251 29.97 6.81 -1.27
CA PHE A 251 28.95 5.77 -1.28
C PHE A 251 29.32 4.64 -2.24
N LYS A 252 28.98 3.42 -1.84
CA LYS A 252 29.04 2.23 -2.67
C LYS A 252 27.73 2.07 -3.44
N SER A 253 27.71 1.24 -4.48
CA SER A 253 26.50 0.94 -5.27
C SER A 253 26.32 -0.56 -5.52
N ILE A 254 25.06 -1.03 -5.55
CA ILE A 254 24.64 -2.40 -5.90
C ILE A 254 23.32 -2.41 -6.68
#